data_AF-K5ZXF8-F1
#
_entry.id   AF-K5ZXF8-F1
#
_cell.length_a   1.000
_cell.length_b   1.000
_cell.length_c   1.000
_cell.angle_alpha   90.00
_cell.angle_beta   90.00
_cell.angle_gamma   90.00
#
_symmetry.space_group_name_H-M   'P 1'
#
loop_
_entity.id
_entity.type
_entity.pdbx_description
1 polymer ?
#
loop_
_entity_poly.entity_id
_entity_poly.type
_entity_poly.pdbx_seq_one_letter_code
_entity_poly.pdbx_strand_id
1 'polypeptide(L)'
;MYSKDELKNLKLEFWESFAAFCEVQPYLRGRKKIWTLYDTKVKGVELKFDATREGAFVILEVNHRGEEARLEMFERLTWYKDTLETDFPEGLTWDICFVRDTGKQVARIYTSKSGIDFHRRQDWGEFFSFMASQMYLLERNFMSIAEYLRE
;
A
#
# COMPACT_ATOMS: atom_id res chain seq x y z
N MET A 1 13.20 -24.23 5.84
CA MET A 1 11.74 -24.04 5.67
C MET A 1 11.21 -23.75 7.06
N TYR A 2 10.49 -22.64 7.26
CA TYR A 2 9.90 -22.32 8.56
C TYR A 2 8.72 -23.24 8.85
N SER A 3 8.57 -23.62 10.12
CA SER A 3 7.29 -24.07 10.65
C SER A 3 6.24 -22.96 10.55
N LYS A 4 4.96 -23.32 10.68
CA LYS A 4 3.86 -22.35 10.67
C LYS A 4 4.01 -21.29 11.76
N ASP A 5 4.49 -21.68 12.94
CA ASP A 5 4.68 -20.77 14.07
C ASP A 5 5.87 -19.84 13.87
N GLU A 6 6.99 -20.33 13.33
CA GLU A 6 8.14 -19.48 13.02
C GLU A 6 7.80 -18.45 11.95
N LEU A 7 7.04 -18.81 10.91
CA LEU A 7 6.61 -17.86 9.89
C LEU A 7 5.65 -16.81 10.46
N LYS A 8 4.75 -17.21 11.37
CA LYS A 8 3.85 -16.28 12.07
C LYS A 8 4.64 -15.30 12.94
N ASN A 9 5.62 -15.77 13.70
CA ASN A 9 6.46 -14.94 14.54
C ASN A 9 7.32 -13.97 13.71
N LEU A 10 7.87 -14.42 12.59
CA LEU A 10 8.63 -13.56 11.68
C LEU A 10 7.78 -12.42 11.10
N LYS A 11 6.53 -12.72 10.72
CA LYS A 11 5.57 -11.69 10.27
C LYS A 11 5.26 -10.67 11.36
N LEU A 12 5.04 -11.14 12.58
CA LEU A 12 4.79 -10.25 13.71
C LEU A 12 5.98 -9.32 13.94
N GLU A 13 7.18 -9.89 14.06
CA GLU A 13 8.43 -9.15 14.31
C GLU A 13 8.71 -8.10 13.23
N PHE A 14 8.47 -8.44 11.95
CA PHE A 14 8.64 -7.50 10.84
C PHE A 14 7.71 -6.29 10.96
N TRP A 15 6.42 -6.52 11.20
CA TRP A 15 5.44 -5.43 11.26
C TRP A 15 5.61 -4.57 12.52
N GLU A 16 5.98 -5.17 13.65
CA GLU A 16 6.35 -4.44 14.86
C GLU A 16 7.59 -3.56 14.64
N SER A 17 8.61 -4.12 13.99
CA SER A 17 9.84 -3.38 13.64
C SER A 17 9.56 -2.26 12.65
N PHE A 18 8.68 -2.49 11.67
CA PHE A 18 8.24 -1.44 10.73
C PHE A 18 7.48 -0.32 11.45
N ALA A 19 6.60 -0.66 12.39
CA ALA A 19 5.88 0.32 13.20
C ALA A 19 6.85 1.18 14.03
N ALA A 20 7.80 0.54 14.72
CA ALA A 20 8.85 1.23 15.48
C ALA A 20 9.73 2.13 14.59
N PHE A 21 10.05 1.67 13.37
CA PHE A 21 10.74 2.49 12.38
C PHE A 21 9.94 3.73 12.00
N CYS A 22 8.61 3.60 11.80
CA CYS A 22 7.74 4.72 11.43
C CYS A 22 7.64 5.78 12.54
N GLU A 23 7.60 5.36 13.81
CA GLU A 23 7.50 6.26 14.99
C GLU A 23 8.66 7.28 15.08
N VAL A 24 9.85 6.91 14.60
CA VAL A 24 11.05 7.77 14.67
C VAL A 24 11.27 8.62 13.43
N GLN A 25 10.43 8.48 12.39
CA GLN A 25 10.59 9.27 11.16
C GLN A 25 10.16 10.73 11.36
N PRO A 26 11.03 11.72 11.09
CA PRO A 26 10.71 13.13 11.34
C PRO A 26 9.46 13.62 10.59
N TYR A 27 9.24 13.16 9.36
CA TYR A 27 8.10 13.56 8.51
C TYR A 27 6.77 12.90 8.90
N LEU A 28 6.79 11.90 9.78
CA LEU A 28 5.60 11.26 10.34
C LEU A 28 5.27 11.77 11.75
N ARG A 29 6.21 12.49 12.36
CA ARG A 29 6.08 13.00 13.73
C ARG A 29 4.86 13.92 13.86
N GLY A 30 4.09 13.74 14.94
CA GLY A 30 2.93 14.58 15.26
C GLY A 30 1.65 14.22 14.49
N ARG A 31 1.68 13.23 13.58
CA ARG A 31 0.46 12.68 12.99
C ARG A 31 -0.38 11.97 14.05
N LYS A 32 -1.69 12.22 14.08
CA LYS A 32 -2.63 11.52 14.98
C LYS A 32 -2.74 10.02 14.67
N LYS A 33 -2.61 9.66 13.40
CA LYS A 33 -2.47 8.28 12.89
C LYS A 33 -1.29 8.29 11.93
N ILE A 34 -0.35 7.36 12.08
CA ILE A 34 0.84 7.30 11.21
C ILE A 34 0.40 7.11 9.74
N TRP A 35 -0.50 6.15 9.52
CA TRP A 35 -1.06 5.79 8.21
C TRP A 35 -2.58 5.73 8.26
N THR A 36 -3.23 6.14 7.17
CA THR A 36 -4.69 6.11 7.01
C THR A 36 -5.19 4.69 6.74
N LEU A 37 -4.45 3.93 5.91
CA LEU A 37 -4.75 2.54 5.55
C LEU A 37 -6.20 2.36 5.07
N TYR A 38 -7.03 1.66 5.85
CA TYR A 38 -8.44 1.40 5.53
C TYR A 38 -9.36 2.59 5.85
N ASP A 39 -8.92 3.59 6.61
CA ASP A 39 -9.75 4.70 7.08
C ASP A 39 -9.78 5.90 6.10
N THR A 40 -9.72 5.61 4.79
CA THR A 40 -9.71 6.61 3.70
C THR A 40 -10.96 7.47 3.65
N LYS A 41 -12.04 6.97 4.25
CA LYS A 41 -13.42 7.46 4.13
C LYS A 41 -14.00 7.34 2.71
N VAL A 42 -13.27 6.75 1.77
CA VAL A 42 -13.74 6.45 0.42
C VAL A 42 -14.17 4.98 0.39
N LYS A 43 -15.44 4.73 0.09
CA LYS A 43 -16.01 3.39 0.13
C LYS A 43 -15.24 2.48 -0.85
N GLY A 44 -14.82 1.32 -0.35
CA GLY A 44 -14.15 0.31 -1.18
C GLY A 44 -12.74 0.70 -1.64
N VAL A 45 -12.14 1.75 -1.12
CA VAL A 45 -10.76 2.17 -1.44
C VAL A 45 -9.90 2.15 -0.18
N GLU A 46 -8.79 1.42 -0.24
CA GLU A 46 -7.91 1.18 0.92
C GLU A 46 -6.44 1.38 0.52
N LEU A 47 -5.64 1.95 1.42
CA LEU A 47 -4.17 1.97 1.30
C LEU A 47 -3.57 0.75 2.01
N LYS A 48 -2.57 0.11 1.40
CA LYS A 48 -1.96 -1.14 1.89
C LYS A 48 -0.46 -1.22 1.70
N PHE A 49 0.14 -2.02 2.56
CA PHE A 49 1.50 -2.52 2.43
C PHE A 49 1.44 -4.03 2.18
N ASP A 50 2.13 -4.52 1.15
CA ASP A 50 2.43 -5.94 1.01
C ASP A 50 3.96 -6.12 1.08
N ALA A 51 4.42 -7.04 1.94
CA ALA A 51 5.83 -7.45 2.02
C ALA A 51 5.91 -8.94 1.73
N THR A 52 6.59 -9.30 0.64
CA THR A 52 6.66 -10.66 0.11
C THR A 52 8.11 -11.09 -0.08
N ARG A 53 8.31 -12.29 -0.65
CA ARG A 53 9.64 -12.75 -1.07
C ARG A 53 10.13 -12.05 -2.34
N GLU A 54 9.22 -11.48 -3.11
CA GLU A 54 9.52 -10.81 -4.37
C GLU A 54 9.88 -9.34 -4.15
N GLY A 55 9.33 -8.74 -3.09
CA GLY A 55 9.59 -7.35 -2.77
C GLY A 55 8.61 -6.71 -1.79
N ALA A 56 8.71 -5.40 -1.71
CA ALA A 56 7.78 -4.53 -1.00
C ALA A 56 6.83 -3.84 -1.99
N PHE A 57 5.58 -3.64 -1.58
CA PHE A 57 4.56 -2.96 -2.37
C PHE A 57 3.81 -1.94 -1.51
N VAL A 58 3.57 -0.77 -2.08
CA VAL A 58 2.71 0.28 -1.52
C VAL A 58 1.56 0.49 -2.48
N ILE A 59 0.34 0.28 -2.00
CA ILE A 59 -0.83 -0.02 -2.84
C ILE A 59 -1.99 0.88 -2.43
N LEU A 60 -2.66 1.46 -3.42
CA LEU A 60 -4.03 1.94 -3.35
C LEU A 60 -4.92 0.88 -4.01
N GLU A 61 -5.83 0.27 -3.26
CA GLU A 61 -6.61 -0.88 -3.72
C GLU A 61 -8.10 -0.55 -3.77
N VAL A 62 -8.74 -0.91 -4.88
CA VAL A 62 -10.18 -0.82 -5.09
C VAL A 62 -10.81 -2.20 -4.90
N ASN A 63 -11.61 -2.32 -3.86
CA ASN A 63 -12.07 -3.58 -3.26
C ASN A 63 -13.60 -3.64 -3.12
N HIS A 64 -14.33 -3.17 -4.14
CA HIS A 64 -15.78 -3.34 -4.20
C HIS A 64 -16.18 -4.80 -4.40
N ARG A 65 -17.35 -5.19 -3.88
CA ARG A 65 -17.90 -6.55 -4.05
C ARG A 65 -18.43 -6.78 -5.47
N GLY A 66 -19.07 -5.76 -6.06
CA GLY A 66 -19.54 -5.79 -7.44
C GLY A 66 -18.45 -5.36 -8.40
N GLU A 67 -18.35 -6.06 -9.53
CA GLU A 67 -17.39 -5.75 -10.59
C GLU A 67 -17.61 -4.36 -11.18
N GLU A 68 -18.86 -4.02 -11.51
CA GLU A 68 -19.21 -2.70 -12.06
C GLU A 68 -18.74 -1.56 -11.16
N ALA A 69 -19.10 -1.58 -9.87
CA ALA A 69 -18.66 -0.57 -8.91
C ALA A 69 -17.12 -0.52 -8.73
N ARG A 70 -16.43 -1.66 -8.90
CA ARG A 70 -14.97 -1.72 -8.86
C ARG A 70 -14.37 -1.04 -10.09
N LEU A 71 -14.90 -1.33 -11.27
CA LEU A 71 -14.45 -0.75 -12.55
C LEU A 71 -14.73 0.74 -12.60
N GLU A 72 -15.92 1.18 -12.18
CA GLU A 72 -16.31 2.59 -12.12
C GLU A 72 -15.38 3.39 -11.18
N MET A 73 -15.13 2.89 -9.97
CA MET A 73 -14.20 3.55 -9.04
C MET A 73 -12.76 3.60 -9.61
N PHE A 74 -12.32 2.52 -10.27
CA PHE A 74 -11.00 2.50 -10.91
C PHE A 74 -10.92 3.51 -12.06
N GLU A 75 -11.95 3.60 -12.90
CA GLU A 75 -12.05 4.60 -13.98
C GLU A 75 -11.99 6.03 -13.42
N ARG A 76 -12.75 6.33 -12.36
CA ARG A 76 -12.68 7.62 -11.68
C ARG A 76 -11.28 7.96 -11.19
N LEU A 77 -10.55 6.99 -10.64
CA LEU A 77 -9.16 7.20 -10.22
C LEU A 77 -8.26 7.54 -11.41
N THR A 78 -8.51 6.99 -12.61
CA THR A 78 -7.71 7.34 -13.80
C THR A 78 -7.84 8.82 -14.19
N TRP A 79 -8.95 9.48 -13.88
CA TRP A 79 -9.12 10.92 -14.11
C TRP A 79 -8.17 11.76 -13.24
N TYR A 80 -7.70 11.19 -12.13
CA TYR A 80 -6.74 11.81 -11.20
C TYR A 80 -5.35 11.19 -11.30
N LYS A 81 -5.01 10.53 -12.43
CA LYS A 81 -3.71 9.86 -12.62
C LYS A 81 -2.53 10.79 -12.35
N ASP A 82 -2.54 12.00 -12.91
CA ASP A 82 -1.45 12.97 -12.73
C ASP A 82 -1.27 13.37 -11.26
N THR A 83 -2.37 13.54 -10.52
CA THR A 83 -2.31 13.83 -9.08
C THR A 83 -1.76 12.65 -8.29
N LEU A 84 -2.21 11.42 -8.59
CA LEU A 84 -1.75 10.21 -7.92
C LEU A 84 -0.26 9.93 -8.18
N GLU A 85 0.21 10.20 -9.39
CA GLU A 85 1.60 9.99 -9.82
C GLU A 85 2.52 11.19 -9.50
N THR A 86 2.03 12.22 -8.82
CA THR A 86 2.88 13.35 -8.38
C THR A 86 4.00 12.84 -7.45
N ASP A 87 5.25 13.21 -7.74
CA ASP A 87 6.48 12.69 -7.09
C ASP A 87 6.78 11.20 -7.33
N PHE A 88 6.12 10.55 -8.30
CA PHE A 88 6.46 9.22 -8.84
C PHE A 88 6.99 9.37 -10.27
N PRO A 89 8.29 9.62 -10.48
CA PRO A 89 8.84 9.91 -11.82
C PRO A 89 8.73 8.74 -12.80
N GLU A 90 8.66 7.51 -12.30
CA GLU A 90 8.44 6.29 -13.09
C GLU A 90 6.95 5.94 -13.25
N GLY A 91 6.07 6.76 -12.68
CA GLY A 91 4.63 6.50 -12.59
C GLY A 91 4.26 5.42 -11.57
N LEU A 92 2.97 5.08 -11.55
CA LEU A 92 2.44 3.96 -10.78
C LEU A 92 2.04 2.83 -11.72
N THR A 93 2.02 1.59 -11.22
CA THR A 93 1.43 0.46 -11.93
C THR A 93 -0.08 0.45 -11.68
N TRP A 94 -0.87 0.42 -12.75
CA TRP A 94 -2.34 0.41 -12.72
C TRP A 94 -2.85 -0.97 -13.16
N ASP A 95 -3.13 -1.83 -12.20
CA ASP A 95 -3.62 -3.20 -12.42
C ASP A 95 -5.12 -3.30 -12.12
N ILE A 96 -5.94 -3.38 -13.16
CA ILE A 96 -7.40 -3.45 -13.03
C ILE A 96 -7.91 -4.83 -12.60
N CYS A 97 -7.09 -5.88 -12.72
CA CYS A 97 -7.52 -7.27 -12.56
C CYS A 97 -6.51 -8.08 -11.73
N PHE A 98 -6.25 -7.62 -10.50
CA PHE A 98 -5.45 -8.37 -9.55
C PHE A 98 -6.31 -9.43 -8.85
N VAL A 99 -5.87 -10.69 -8.87
CA VAL A 99 -6.51 -11.79 -8.15
C VAL A 99 -5.71 -12.06 -6.87
N ARG A 100 -6.32 -11.80 -5.70
CA ARG A 100 -5.70 -12.16 -4.42
C ARG A 100 -5.66 -13.68 -4.24
N ASP A 101 -4.81 -14.14 -3.31
CA ASP A 101 -4.74 -15.55 -2.90
C ASP A 101 -6.10 -16.15 -2.47
N THR A 102 -7.03 -15.31 -2.01
CA THR A 102 -8.39 -15.74 -1.65
C THR A 102 -9.30 -15.96 -2.87
N GLY A 103 -8.81 -15.79 -4.09
CA GLY A 103 -9.58 -15.81 -5.34
C GLY A 103 -10.40 -14.54 -5.61
N LYS A 104 -10.33 -13.54 -4.72
CA LYS A 104 -11.07 -12.28 -4.89
C LYS A 104 -10.34 -11.37 -5.88
N GLN A 105 -11.05 -10.91 -6.90
CA GLN A 105 -10.58 -9.87 -7.82
C GLN A 105 -10.71 -8.48 -7.21
N VAL A 106 -9.65 -7.68 -7.36
CA VAL A 106 -9.53 -6.28 -6.95
C VAL A 106 -8.79 -5.51 -8.03
N ALA A 107 -8.85 -4.19 -7.99
CA ALA A 107 -7.93 -3.35 -8.76
C ALA A 107 -6.89 -2.71 -7.83
N ARG A 108 -5.68 -2.53 -8.31
CA ARG A 108 -4.54 -1.99 -7.56
C ARG A 108 -3.84 -0.91 -8.37
N ILE A 109 -3.50 0.18 -7.70
CA ILE A 109 -2.60 1.22 -8.18
C ILE A 109 -1.43 1.22 -7.22
N TYR A 110 -0.22 0.89 -7.67
CA TYR A 110 0.87 0.63 -6.74
C TYR A 110 2.25 0.98 -7.28
N THR A 111 3.19 1.15 -6.34
CA THR A 111 4.63 1.11 -6.60
C THR A 111 5.24 -0.07 -5.86
N SER A 112 6.38 -0.58 -6.36
CA SER A 112 7.04 -1.74 -5.77
C SER A 112 8.56 -1.63 -5.82
N LYS A 113 9.22 -2.32 -4.89
CA LYS A 113 10.67 -2.54 -4.89
C LYS A 113 10.93 -4.02 -4.86
N SER A 114 11.47 -4.54 -5.96
CA SER A 114 11.84 -5.94 -6.11
C SER A 114 13.27 -6.22 -5.64
N GLY A 115 13.63 -7.51 -5.54
CA GLY A 115 14.99 -7.95 -5.22
C GLY A 115 15.31 -8.03 -3.72
N ILE A 116 14.35 -7.66 -2.88
CA ILE A 116 14.38 -7.82 -1.42
C ILE A 116 13.43 -8.95 -1.00
N ASP A 117 13.83 -9.76 -0.03
CA ASP A 117 13.03 -10.90 0.47
C ASP A 117 12.72 -10.66 1.94
N PHE A 118 11.44 -10.60 2.28
CA PHE A 118 10.94 -10.45 3.64
C PHE A 118 11.60 -11.42 4.65
N HIS A 119 11.99 -12.63 4.22
CA HIS A 119 12.64 -13.59 5.11
C HIS A 119 14.10 -13.25 5.46
N ARG A 120 14.73 -12.33 4.72
CA ARG A 120 16.10 -11.88 4.98
C ARG A 120 16.05 -10.63 5.87
N ARG A 121 16.26 -10.79 7.18
CA ARG A 121 16.26 -9.67 8.14
C ARG A 121 17.18 -8.51 7.76
N GLN A 122 18.30 -8.79 7.08
CA GLN A 122 19.21 -7.77 6.56
C GLN A 122 18.56 -6.83 5.54
N ASP A 123 17.52 -7.29 4.81
CA ASP A 123 16.80 -6.49 3.82
C ASP A 123 15.74 -5.59 4.48
N TRP A 124 15.41 -5.79 5.76
CA TRP A 124 14.29 -5.10 6.41
C TRP A 124 14.44 -3.58 6.41
N GLY A 125 15.67 -3.06 6.51
CA GLY A 125 15.92 -1.62 6.38
C GLY A 125 15.47 -1.06 5.03
N GLU A 126 15.66 -1.82 3.94
CA GLU A 126 15.21 -1.43 2.60
C GLU A 126 13.68 -1.52 2.47
N PHE A 127 13.06 -2.56 3.03
CA PHE A 127 11.59 -2.65 3.12
C PHE A 127 11.02 -1.42 3.82
N PHE A 128 11.52 -1.09 5.01
CA PHE A 128 10.96 -0.04 5.84
C PHE A 128 11.12 1.34 5.21
N SER A 129 12.32 1.62 4.69
CA SER A 129 12.61 2.90 4.03
C SER A 129 11.71 3.10 2.81
N PHE A 130 11.59 2.08 1.95
CA PHE A 130 10.73 2.14 0.77
C PHE A 130 9.25 2.28 1.15
N MET A 131 8.73 1.40 2.01
CA MET A 131 7.33 1.41 2.37
C MET A 131 6.91 2.74 3.00
N ALA A 132 7.68 3.25 3.98
CA ALA A 132 7.35 4.50 4.64
C ALA A 132 7.41 5.71 3.68
N SER A 133 8.47 5.81 2.86
CA SER A 133 8.61 6.95 1.94
C SER A 133 7.53 6.94 0.85
N GLN A 134 7.28 5.78 0.24
CA GLN A 134 6.32 5.68 -0.85
C GLN A 134 4.87 5.81 -0.37
N MET A 135 4.54 5.27 0.81
CA MET A 135 3.20 5.44 1.38
C MET A 135 2.94 6.88 1.76
N TYR A 136 3.94 7.60 2.26
CA TYR A 136 3.79 9.04 2.54
C TYR A 136 3.36 9.82 1.29
N LEU A 137 4.01 9.57 0.15
CA LEU A 137 3.68 10.21 -1.13
C LEU A 137 2.29 9.78 -1.63
N LEU A 138 2.04 8.47 -1.71
CA LEU A 138 0.78 7.95 -2.23
C LEU A 138 -0.41 8.38 -1.38
N GLU A 139 -0.28 8.32 -0.05
CA GLU A 139 -1.32 8.77 0.87
C GLU A 139 -1.56 10.27 0.73
N ARG A 140 -0.51 11.10 0.70
CA ARG A 140 -0.66 12.56 0.50
C ARG A 140 -1.39 12.87 -0.81
N ASN A 141 -1.01 12.22 -1.91
CA ASN A 141 -1.62 12.42 -3.22
C ASN A 141 -3.07 11.94 -3.27
N PHE A 142 -3.35 10.76 -2.72
CA PHE A 142 -4.71 10.25 -2.68
C PHE A 142 -5.62 11.10 -1.79
N MET A 143 -5.13 11.56 -0.64
CA MET A 143 -5.93 12.35 0.29
C MET A 143 -6.28 13.73 -0.26
N SER A 144 -5.52 14.28 -1.22
CA SER A 144 -5.88 15.54 -1.90
C SER A 144 -7.05 15.39 -2.87
N ILE A 145 -7.35 14.17 -3.32
CA ILE A 145 -8.48 13.87 -4.22
C ILE A 145 -9.62 13.09 -3.53
N ALA A 146 -9.39 12.57 -2.32
CA ALA A 146 -10.29 11.65 -1.65
C ALA A 146 -11.71 12.21 -1.48
N GLU A 147 -11.87 13.52 -1.27
CA GLU A 147 -13.19 14.15 -1.11
C GLU A 147 -14.07 14.04 -2.38
N TYR A 148 -13.48 14.08 -3.57
CA TYR A 148 -14.20 13.96 -4.85
C TYR A 148 -14.62 12.52 -5.18
N LEU A 149 -14.14 11.55 -4.38
CA LEU A 149 -14.42 10.13 -4.51
C LEU A 149 -15.43 9.62 -3.46
N ARG A 150 -15.81 10.49 -2.51
CA ARG A 150 -16.81 10.20 -1.47
C ARG A 150 -18.20 10.58 -1.99
N GLU A 151 -18.79 9.72 -2.79
CA GLU A 151 -20.25 9.76 -3.00
C GLU A 151 -21.00 9.11 -1.82
#